data_AF-A0A699VLI5-F1
#
_entry.id   AF-A0A699VLI5-F1
#
_cell.length_a   1.000
_cell.length_b   1.000
_cell.length_c   1.000
_cell.angle_alpha   90.00
_cell.angle_beta   90.00
_cell.angle_gamma   90.00
#
_symmetry.space_group_name_H-M   'P 1'
#
loop_
_entity.id
_entity.type
_entity.pdbx_description
1 polymer ?
#
loop_
_entity_poly.entity_id
_entity_poly.type
_entity_poly.pdbx_seq_one_letter_code
_entity_poly.pdbx_strand_id
1 'polypeptide(L)'
;MGSIMYAVRCTRPDTGYVFVLNGGVVDWKSAKQSIFATSYAEAEYIAAFDASKEAVWVRKFISRLGVAPIIKEPISMYCDHTRAIDIAIESGITKGARHFRAKVHYLREVIEYGD
;
A
#
# COMPACT_ATOMS: atom_id res chain seq x y z
N MET A 1 10.95 -7.73 20.74
CA MET A 1 10.10 -8.91 20.48
C MET A 1 9.06 -8.49 19.46
N GLY A 2 9.04 -9.16 18.30
CA GLY A 2 7.94 -9.11 17.34
C GLY A 2 7.77 -7.81 16.56
N SER A 3 8.81 -7.32 15.88
CA SER A 3 8.60 -6.31 14.83
C SER A 3 7.79 -6.99 13.72
N ILE A 4 6.49 -6.70 13.67
CA ILE A 4 5.60 -7.17 12.64
C ILE A 4 5.95 -6.42 11.36
N MET A 5 6.85 -6.98 10.56
CA MET A 5 7.17 -6.42 9.25
C MET A 5 6.17 -6.95 8.23
N TYR A 6 5.07 -6.21 8.06
CA TYR A 6 4.32 -6.28 6.83
C TYR A 6 5.17 -5.65 5.72
N ALA A 7 5.27 -6.31 4.57
CA ALA A 7 6.08 -5.86 3.46
C ALA A 7 5.30 -6.02 2.17
N VAL A 8 4.52 -4.98 1.82
CA VAL A 8 3.93 -4.89 0.48
C VAL A 8 5.06 -4.75 -0.53
N ARG A 9 5.07 -5.57 -1.57
CA ARG A 9 5.96 -5.43 -2.73
C ARG A 9 5.11 -5.22 -3.98
N CYS A 10 5.19 -4.04 -4.57
CA CYS A 10 4.56 -3.73 -5.84
C CYS A 10 5.53 -4.07 -6.99
N THR A 11 5.06 -4.81 -8.01
CA THR A 11 5.90 -5.21 -9.17
C THR A 11 5.08 -5.21 -10.45
N ARG A 12 5.54 -4.59 -11.54
CA ARG A 12 4.89 -4.68 -12.87
C ARG A 12 5.16 -5.98 -13.64
N PRO A 13 4.28 -6.39 -14.60
CA PRO A 13 3.08 -5.73 -15.15
C PRO A 13 1.76 -6.02 -14.41
N ASP A 14 1.80 -6.80 -13.33
CA ASP A 14 0.64 -7.23 -12.56
C ASP A 14 0.61 -6.48 -11.22
N THR A 15 -0.45 -5.73 -10.91
CA THR A 15 -0.69 -5.22 -9.54
C THR A 15 -0.64 -6.38 -8.56
N GLY A 16 0.37 -6.39 -7.70
CA GLY A 16 0.51 -7.41 -6.68
C GLY A 16 1.01 -6.84 -5.36
N TYR A 17 0.68 -7.55 -4.30
CA TYR A 17 1.17 -7.30 -2.95
C TYR A 17 1.32 -8.63 -2.22
N VAL A 18 2.14 -8.62 -1.19
CA VAL A 18 2.27 -9.74 -0.25
C VAL A 18 2.23 -9.13 1.15
N PHE A 19 1.48 -9.73 2.05
CA PHE A 19 1.47 -9.39 3.47
C PHE A 19 2.19 -10.49 4.24
N VAL A 20 3.19 -10.09 5.01
CA VAL A 20 3.99 -10.98 5.84
C VAL A 20 3.74 -10.63 7.30
N LEU A 21 3.48 -11.63 8.13
CA LEU A 21 3.29 -11.51 9.57
C LEU A 21 4.19 -12.54 10.25
N ASN A 22 5.09 -12.08 11.13
CA ASN A 22 6.06 -12.94 11.84
C ASN A 22 6.87 -13.88 10.91
N GLY A 23 7.22 -13.41 9.71
CA GLY A 23 7.96 -14.18 8.70
C GLY A 23 7.12 -15.12 7.85
N GLY A 24 5.82 -15.29 8.14
CA GLY A 24 4.89 -16.07 7.32
C GLY A 24 4.03 -15.19 6.41
N VAL A 25 3.73 -15.65 5.20
CA VAL A 25 2.80 -14.95 4.30
C VAL A 25 1.37 -15.21 4.76
N VAL A 26 0.59 -14.14 4.96
CA VAL A 26 -0.80 -14.21 5.45
C VAL A 26 -1.83 -13.80 4.40
N ASP A 27 -1.45 -12.95 3.46
CA ASP A 27 -2.29 -12.55 2.34
C ASP A 27 -1.41 -12.17 1.15
N TRP A 28 -1.91 -12.37 -0.05
CA TRP A 28 -1.25 -11.92 -1.27
C TRP A 28 -2.30 -11.61 -2.33
N LYS A 29 -1.89 -10.83 -3.31
CA LYS A 29 -2.64 -10.67 -4.54
C LYS A 29 -1.67 -10.55 -5.70
N SER A 30 -2.06 -11.11 -6.82
CA SER A 30 -1.47 -10.82 -8.12
C SER A 30 -2.61 -10.72 -9.12
N ALA A 31 -2.76 -9.55 -9.73
CA ALA A 31 -3.82 -9.27 -10.68
C ALA A 31 -3.30 -8.34 -11.77
N LYS A 32 -3.71 -8.56 -13.01
CA LYS A 32 -3.49 -7.59 -14.09
C LYS A 32 -4.16 -6.27 -13.73
N GLN A 33 -3.45 -5.16 -13.91
CA GLN A 33 -3.99 -3.83 -13.65
C GLN A 33 -5.21 -3.57 -14.54
N SER A 34 -6.36 -3.29 -13.92
CA SER A 34 -7.59 -2.95 -14.65
C SER A 34 -7.66 -1.48 -15.07
N ILE A 35 -6.85 -0.62 -14.45
CA ILE A 35 -6.81 0.81 -14.72
C ILE A 35 -5.77 1.10 -15.79
N PHE A 36 -6.13 1.95 -16.77
CA PHE A 36 -5.21 2.51 -17.76
C PHE A 36 -4.17 3.41 -17.09
N ALA A 37 -3.15 2.79 -16.49
CA ALA A 37 -1.98 3.51 -16.01
C ALA A 37 -1.21 4.06 -17.20
N THR A 38 -1.06 5.37 -17.27
CA THR A 38 -0.40 6.05 -18.41
C THR A 38 1.13 6.02 -18.28
N SER A 39 1.66 5.65 -17.10
CA SER A 39 3.09 5.58 -16.81
C SER A 39 3.44 4.47 -15.80
N TYR A 40 4.74 4.13 -15.69
CA TYR A 40 5.26 3.21 -14.66
C TYR A 40 4.98 3.67 -13.24
N ALA A 41 5.27 4.94 -12.97
CA ALA A 41 4.99 5.53 -11.67
C ALA A 41 3.51 5.42 -11.28
N GLU A 42 2.61 5.65 -12.22
CA GLU A 42 1.18 5.57 -11.97
C GLU A 42 0.71 4.15 -11.66
N ALA A 43 1.20 3.16 -12.41
CA ALA A 43 0.87 1.76 -12.17
C ALA A 43 1.32 1.29 -10.78
N GLU A 44 2.54 1.64 -10.39
CA GLU A 44 3.08 1.34 -9.07
C GLU A 44 2.32 2.08 -7.97
N TYR A 45 1.93 3.34 -8.22
CA TYR A 45 1.09 4.10 -7.31
C TYR A 45 -0.27 3.43 -7.07
N ILE A 46 -0.90 2.96 -8.15
CA ILE A 46 -2.18 2.25 -8.07
C ILE A 46 -2.03 0.96 -7.27
N ALA A 47 -0.92 0.22 -7.45
CA ALA A 47 -0.62 -0.96 -6.65
C ALA A 47 -0.44 -0.64 -5.17
N ALA A 48 0.32 0.41 -4.84
CA ALA A 48 0.46 0.90 -3.48
C ALA A 48 -0.89 1.32 -2.88
N PHE A 49 -1.74 2.02 -3.63
CA PHE A 49 -3.09 2.37 -3.20
C PHE A 49 -3.93 1.13 -2.90
N ASP A 50 -3.94 0.13 -3.78
CA ASP A 50 -4.72 -1.09 -3.55
C ASP A 50 -4.20 -1.87 -2.33
N ALA A 51 -2.88 -1.97 -2.17
CA ALA A 51 -2.27 -2.60 -1.01
C ALA A 51 -2.54 -1.84 0.29
N SER A 52 -2.59 -0.51 0.28
CA SER A 52 -2.91 0.27 1.50
C SER A 52 -4.31 -0.01 2.03
N LYS A 53 -5.31 -0.18 1.16
CA LYS A 53 -6.66 -0.54 1.59
C LYS A 53 -6.69 -1.91 2.28
N GLU A 54 -5.95 -2.86 1.73
CA GLU A 54 -5.85 -4.21 2.28
C GLU A 54 -5.07 -4.20 3.60
N ALA A 55 -4.02 -3.39 3.72
CA ALA A 55 -3.27 -3.19 4.96
C ALA A 55 -4.19 -2.68 6.09
N VAL A 56 -4.98 -1.64 5.81
CA VAL A 56 -5.97 -1.08 6.75
C VAL A 56 -7.02 -2.13 7.11
N TRP A 57 -7.47 -2.93 6.15
CA TRP A 57 -8.44 -4.01 6.39
C TRP A 57 -7.86 -5.10 7.30
N VAL A 58 -6.66 -5.61 6.98
CA VAL A 58 -5.94 -6.63 7.77
C VAL A 58 -5.71 -6.14 9.19
N ARG A 59 -5.29 -4.88 9.38
CA ARG A 59 -5.09 -4.29 10.71
C ARG A 59 -6.38 -4.29 11.53
N LYS A 60 -7.49 -3.84 10.93
CA LYS A 60 -8.81 -3.81 11.56
C LYS A 60 -9.33 -5.22 11.86
N PHE A 61 -9.09 -6.16 10.96
CA PHE A 61 -9.47 -7.56 11.12
C PHE A 61 -8.73 -8.22 12.30
N ILE A 62 -7.40 -8.12 12.34
CA ILE A 62 -6.58 -8.66 13.43
C ILE A 62 -6.95 -8.02 14.77
N SER A 63 -7.14 -6.69 14.79
CA SER A 63 -7.54 -5.97 16.00
C SER A 63 -8.88 -6.44 16.57
N ARG A 64 -9.81 -6.87 15.70
CA ARG A 64 -11.11 -7.43 16.10
C ARG A 64 -11.04 -8.89 16.55
N LEU A 65 -10.10 -9.67 16.02
CA LEU A 65 -9.93 -11.07 16.43
C LEU A 65 -9.39 -11.20 17.86
N GLY A 66 -8.60 -10.23 18.35
CA GLY A 66 -8.04 -10.26 19.71
C GLY A 66 -6.99 -11.36 19.94
N VAL A 67 -6.56 -12.07 18.87
CA VAL A 67 -5.63 -13.21 18.93
C VAL A 67 -4.16 -12.80 18.85
N ALA A 68 -3.87 -11.53 18.53
CA ALA A 68 -2.53 -10.97 18.45
C ALA A 68 -2.49 -9.62 19.18
N PRO A 69 -1.32 -9.18 19.67
CA PRO A 69 -1.16 -7.83 20.20
C PRO A 69 -1.68 -6.81 19.19
N ILE A 70 -2.43 -5.82 19.68
CA ILE A 70 -2.90 -4.71 18.83
C ILE A 70 -1.70 -4.12 18.11
N ILE A 71 -1.79 -4.03 16.77
CA ILE A 71 -0.76 -3.44 15.93
C ILE A 71 -0.73 -1.94 16.23
N LYS A 72 0.20 -1.54 17.10
CA LYS A 72 0.41 -0.15 17.51
C LYS A 72 1.28 0.63 16.53
N GLU A 73 2.18 -0.06 15.85
CA GLU A 73 3.11 0.53 14.88
C GLU A 73 2.46 0.57 13.49
N PRO A 74 2.74 1.61 12.67
CA PRO A 74 2.29 1.66 11.28
C PRO A 74 2.78 0.47 10.45
N ILE A 75 2.01 0.09 9.44
CA ILE A 75 2.38 -0.97 8.50
C ILE A 75 3.40 -0.42 7.50
N SER A 76 4.59 -1.03 7.45
CA SER A 76 5.60 -0.70 6.44
C SER A 76 5.15 -1.17 5.05
N MET A 77 5.26 -0.29 4.05
CA MET A 77 5.01 -0.61 2.66
C MET A 77 6.24 -0.31 1.81
N TYR A 78 6.56 -1.20 0.88
CA TYR A 78 7.70 -1.04 -0.03
C TYR A 78 7.21 -0.93 -1.48
N CYS A 79 7.71 0.05 -2.20
CA CYS A 79 7.46 0.24 -3.63
C CYS A 79 8.80 0.27 -4.35
N ASP A 80 8.88 -0.33 -5.53
CA ASP A 80 10.11 -0.43 -6.31
C ASP A 80 10.41 0.85 -7.11
N HIS A 81 9.45 1.78 -7.18
CA HIS A 81 9.54 2.97 -8.01
C HIS A 81 9.57 4.26 -7.21
N THR A 82 10.71 4.94 -7.23
CA THR A 82 10.94 6.19 -6.52
C THR A 82 9.88 7.25 -6.84
N ARG A 83 9.48 7.44 -8.11
CA ARG A 83 8.44 8.45 -8.40
C ARG A 83 7.06 8.10 -7.83
N ALA A 84 6.74 6.82 -7.66
CA ALA A 84 5.48 6.43 -7.03
C ALA A 84 5.51 6.76 -5.53
N ILE A 85 6.67 6.57 -4.90
CA ILE A 85 6.95 6.99 -3.53
C ILE A 85 6.85 8.52 -3.42
N ASP A 86 7.47 9.27 -4.33
CA ASP A 86 7.44 10.74 -4.32
C ASP A 86 5.98 11.25 -4.44
N ILE A 87 5.16 10.66 -5.31
CA ILE A 87 3.73 11.01 -5.42
C ILE A 87 2.99 10.73 -4.11
N ALA A 88 3.36 9.67 -3.38
CA ALA A 88 2.73 9.31 -2.11
C ALA A 88 3.15 10.23 -0.96
N ILE A 89 4.36 10.79 -0.98
CA ILE A 89 4.92 11.57 0.13
C ILE A 89 4.84 13.08 -0.09
N GLU A 90 5.09 13.59 -1.30
CA GLU A 90 5.22 15.02 -1.54
C GLU A 90 3.89 15.78 -1.50
N SER A 91 3.86 16.95 -0.86
CA SER A 91 2.71 17.85 -0.81
C SER A 91 2.55 18.67 -2.11
N GLY A 92 2.30 17.98 -3.22
CA GLY A 92 2.00 18.60 -4.50
C GLY A 92 1.33 17.61 -5.44
N ILE A 93 0.31 18.05 -6.17
CA ILE A 93 -0.25 17.23 -7.25
C ILE A 93 0.60 17.49 -8.48
N THR A 94 1.44 16.54 -8.84
CA THR A 94 2.11 16.53 -10.14
C THR A 94 1.03 16.58 -11.23
N LYS A 95 1.22 17.40 -12.27
CA LYS A 95 0.24 17.55 -13.37
C LYS A 95 -0.21 16.21 -13.96
N GLY A 96 0.66 15.19 -13.93
CA GLY A 96 0.40 13.84 -14.41
C GLY A 96 -0.48 12.94 -13.52
N ALA A 97 -0.86 13.38 -12.30
CA ALA A 97 -1.67 12.59 -11.37
C ALA A 97 -3.16 12.99 -11.31
N ARG A 98 -3.59 13.93 -12.16
CA ARG A 98 -4.92 14.54 -12.07
C ARG A 98 -6.07 13.53 -12.20
N HIS A 99 -5.93 12.53 -13.07
CA HIS A 99 -6.98 11.54 -13.36
C HIS A 99 -7.11 10.45 -12.30
N PHE A 100 -6.18 10.35 -11.34
CA PHE A 100 -6.29 9.45 -10.19
C PHE A 100 -6.15 10.17 -8.84
N ARG A 101 -6.40 11.49 -8.81
CA ARG A 101 -6.24 12.36 -7.64
C ARG A 101 -6.95 11.86 -6.37
N ALA A 102 -8.11 11.23 -6.49
CA ALA A 102 -8.82 10.64 -5.34
C ALA A 102 -7.99 9.53 -4.66
N LYS A 103 -7.32 8.68 -5.44
CA LYS A 103 -6.39 7.67 -4.91
C LYS A 103 -5.16 8.31 -4.29
N VAL A 104 -4.73 9.45 -4.83
CA VAL A 104 -3.61 10.21 -4.28
C VAL A 104 -3.91 10.67 -2.87
N HIS A 105 -5.04 11.34 -2.70
CA HIS A 105 -5.48 11.86 -1.41
C HIS A 105 -5.68 10.76 -0.37
N TYR A 106 -6.37 9.67 -0.73
CA TYR A 106 -6.60 8.55 0.20
C TYR A 106 -5.30 7.95 0.74
N LEU A 107 -4.34 7.61 -0.13
CA LEU A 107 -3.11 6.98 0.32
C LEU A 107 -2.29 7.94 1.21
N ARG A 108 -2.31 9.24 0.92
CA ARG A 108 -1.68 10.25 1.78
C ARG A 108 -2.32 10.33 3.15
N GLU A 109 -3.66 10.28 3.23
CA GLU A 109 -4.36 10.22 4.51
C GLU A 109 -3.95 8.97 5.30
N VAL A 110 -3.92 7.80 4.66
CA VAL A 110 -3.48 6.53 5.30
C VAL A 110 -2.05 6.65 5.84
N ILE A 111 -1.13 7.24 5.08
CA ILE A 111 0.25 7.48 5.51
C ILE A 111 0.31 8.46 6.68
N GLU A 112 -0.44 9.57 6.62
CA GLU A 112 -0.46 10.62 7.64
C GLU A 112 -1.02 10.11 8.98
N TYR A 113 -2.09 9.32 8.95
CA TYR A 113 -2.68 8.72 10.14
C TYR A 113 -1.93 7.48 10.64
N GLY A 114 -0.98 6.95 9.86
CA GLY A 114 -0.22 5.74 10.19
C GLY A 114 -1.14 4.51 10.30
N ASP A 115 -2.11 4.43 9.39
CA ASP A 115 -3.20 3.45 9.42
C ASP A 115 -2.78 2.07 8.89
#